data_AF-A0A2V8L3E8-F1
#
_entry.id   AF-A0A2V8L3E8-F1
#
_cell.length_a   1.000
_cell.length_b   1.000
_cell.length_c   1.000
_cell.angle_alpha   90.00
_cell.angle_beta   90.00
_cell.angle_gamma   90.00
#
_symmetry.space_group_name_H-M   'P 1'
#
loop_
_entity.id
_entity.type
_entity.pdbx_description
1 polymer ?
#
loop_
_entity_poly.entity_id
_entity_poly.type
_entity_poly.pdbx_seq_one_letter_code
_entity_poly.pdbx_strand_id
1 'polypeptide(L)'
;MRLRGILLAIIGIAVVGLTGAGLAGGQTAPQGNPLLSDQVFKNVQALKGIPVDDFLETMGIMAAALQFDCSDCHANAGTDKVDWAADTPRKRMARNMVNMVTGINKTYFGGRQMVTCWTCHRNRDRPLTTPIMDIIYGMPPYEPDDVIVQNPLADSADSILDKYIQAIGGAQRLAGLTSFAGRGTSVGFGGFGGGGDVEIVAKAPDKRSTII
;
A
#
# COMPACT_ATOMS: atom_id res chain seq x y z
N MET A 1 -51.05 -46.31 48.65
CA MET A 1 -50.87 -46.27 50.11
C MET A 1 -49.41 -46.63 50.38
N ARG A 2 -48.46 -45.81 50.82
CA ARG A 2 -48.28 -44.40 51.24
C ARG A 2 -46.80 -44.09 50.89
N LEU A 3 -46.45 -42.99 50.21
CA LEU A 3 -46.20 -41.63 50.72
C LEU A 3 -44.87 -41.45 51.48
N ARG A 4 -44.09 -40.43 51.06
CA ARG A 4 -43.06 -39.63 51.79
C ARG A 4 -41.64 -40.22 51.79
N GLY A 5 -40.54 -39.49 51.57
CA GLY A 5 -40.19 -38.08 51.32
C GLY A 5 -38.69 -38.10 50.91
N ILE A 6 -38.00 -37.08 50.42
CA ILE A 6 -37.92 -35.67 50.78
C ILE A 6 -37.22 -34.96 49.58
N LEU A 7 -37.81 -33.85 49.15
CA LEU A 7 -37.20 -32.81 48.30
C LEU A 7 -36.00 -32.15 48.98
N LEU A 8 -35.00 -31.70 48.20
CA LEU A 8 -34.24 -30.42 48.32
C LEU A 8 -33.15 -30.41 47.23
N ALA A 9 -33.29 -29.62 46.16
CA ALA A 9 -32.71 -28.27 46.00
C ALA A 9 -31.20 -28.29 45.66
N ILE A 10 -30.79 -28.05 44.39
CA ILE A 10 -30.50 -26.74 43.76
C ILE A 10 -29.08 -26.20 44.08
N ILE A 11 -28.25 -26.11 43.02
CA ILE A 11 -27.23 -25.09 42.68
C ILE A 11 -25.88 -25.03 43.44
N GLY A 12 -24.79 -25.01 42.64
CA GLY A 12 -23.45 -24.45 42.93
C GLY A 12 -22.39 -25.02 41.97
N ILE A 13 -22.06 -24.42 40.82
CA ILE A 13 -20.99 -23.39 40.61
C ILE A 13 -19.66 -23.90 41.23
N ALA A 14 -18.52 -24.12 40.56
CA ALA A 14 -17.84 -23.33 39.54
C ALA A 14 -16.52 -24.02 39.08
N VAL A 15 -16.17 -23.81 37.80
CA VAL A 15 -14.87 -23.29 37.31
C VAL A 15 -13.59 -24.15 37.40
N VAL A 16 -12.83 -24.08 36.29
CA VAL A 16 -11.39 -24.37 36.03
C VAL A 16 -11.23 -25.57 35.06
N GLY A 17 -10.70 -25.44 33.85
CA GLY A 17 -10.19 -24.30 33.12
C GLY A 17 -10.17 -24.60 31.61
N LEU A 18 -10.80 -23.73 30.84
CA LEU A 18 -10.57 -23.59 29.39
C LEU A 18 -9.62 -22.41 29.25
N THR A 19 -8.34 -22.68 29.00
CA THR A 19 -7.36 -21.64 28.64
C THR A 19 -6.62 -22.07 27.39
N GLY A 20 -6.73 -21.25 26.33
CA GLY A 20 -5.67 -21.13 25.33
C GLY A 20 -5.98 -21.58 23.90
N ALA A 21 -6.95 -20.96 23.23
CA ALA A 21 -6.97 -20.87 21.77
C ALA A 21 -7.73 -19.62 21.32
N GLY A 22 -7.29 -18.46 21.79
CA GLY A 22 -7.66 -17.19 21.17
C GLY A 22 -6.81 -17.00 19.93
N LEU A 23 -7.32 -17.40 18.76
CA LEU A 23 -6.81 -16.91 17.49
C LEU A 23 -6.95 -15.39 17.53
N ALA A 24 -5.80 -14.71 17.45
CA ALA A 24 -5.72 -13.28 17.28
C ALA A 24 -6.31 -12.90 15.91
N GLY A 25 -7.63 -12.76 15.85
CA GLY A 25 -8.25 -11.86 14.90
C GLY A 25 -7.90 -10.46 15.35
N GLY A 26 -7.01 -9.79 14.62
CA GLY A 26 -6.81 -8.35 14.77
C GLY A 26 -8.13 -7.65 14.43
N GLN A 27 -9.03 -7.56 15.41
CA GLN A 27 -10.13 -6.62 15.37
C GLN A 27 -9.48 -5.25 15.51
N THR A 28 -9.26 -4.57 14.38
CA THR A 28 -9.13 -3.12 14.38
C THR A 28 -10.26 -2.60 15.25
N ALA A 29 -9.92 -1.99 16.38
CA ALA A 29 -10.87 -1.24 17.20
C ALA A 29 -11.69 -0.35 16.26
N PRO A 30 -13.00 -0.13 16.51
CA PRO A 30 -13.77 0.78 15.69
C PRO A 30 -13.02 2.11 15.66
N GLN A 31 -12.42 2.41 14.51
CA GLN A 31 -11.78 3.70 14.29
C GLN A 31 -12.90 4.70 14.51
N GLY A 32 -12.74 5.56 15.53
CA GLY A 32 -13.60 6.72 15.67
C GLY A 32 -13.65 7.45 14.32
N ASN A 33 -14.78 8.12 14.03
CA ASN A 33 -14.98 8.76 12.73
C ASN A 33 -13.69 9.45 12.25
N PRO A 34 -13.18 9.09 11.06
CA PRO A 34 -11.89 9.60 10.60
C PRO A 34 -11.92 11.12 10.57
N LEU A 35 -10.85 11.74 11.07
CA LEU A 35 -10.68 13.18 10.99
C LEU A 35 -10.61 13.59 9.52
N LEU A 36 -11.32 14.67 9.17
CA LEU A 36 -11.40 15.14 7.79
C LEU A 36 -10.38 16.24 7.52
N SER A 37 -9.91 16.29 6.28
CA SER A 37 -8.86 17.18 5.81
C SER A 37 -9.11 18.66 6.16
N ASP A 38 -10.33 19.15 5.96
CA ASP A 38 -10.72 20.54 6.20
C ASP A 38 -11.06 20.86 7.66
N GLN A 39 -11.09 19.85 8.53
CA GLN A 39 -11.18 20.02 9.98
C GLN A 39 -9.79 20.14 10.62
N VAL A 40 -8.80 19.44 10.06
CA VAL A 40 -7.44 19.38 10.61
C VAL A 40 -6.52 20.41 9.98
N PHE A 41 -6.58 20.56 8.66
CA PHE A 41 -5.65 21.41 7.91
C PHE A 41 -6.26 22.75 7.53
N LYS A 42 -5.40 23.77 7.50
CA LYS A 42 -5.78 25.13 7.09
C LYS A 42 -5.73 25.26 5.58
N ASN A 43 -6.63 26.08 5.03
CA ASN A 43 -6.66 26.47 3.62
C ASN A 43 -6.82 25.30 2.62
N VAL A 44 -7.61 24.29 3.01
CA VAL A 44 -8.08 23.22 2.13
C VAL A 44 -9.29 23.73 1.34
N GLN A 45 -9.16 23.79 0.01
CA GLN A 45 -10.19 24.37 -0.87
C GLN A 45 -10.77 23.36 -1.88
N ALA A 46 -9.95 22.47 -2.43
CA ALA A 46 -10.38 21.49 -3.45
C ALA A 46 -10.60 20.09 -2.86
N LEU A 47 -9.67 19.61 -2.01
CA LEU A 47 -9.70 18.27 -1.40
C LEU A 47 -10.36 18.28 -0.02
N LYS A 48 -11.60 18.76 0.06
CA LYS A 48 -12.36 18.85 1.32
C LYS A 48 -13.09 17.55 1.65
N GLY A 49 -13.30 17.28 2.94
CA GLY A 49 -14.16 16.18 3.39
C GLY A 49 -13.60 14.77 3.18
N ILE A 50 -12.31 14.64 2.86
CA ILE A 50 -11.63 13.35 2.76
C ILE A 50 -10.87 13.05 4.06
N PRO A 51 -10.66 11.78 4.43
CA PRO A 51 -9.80 11.41 5.54
C PRO A 51 -8.42 12.07 5.46
N VAL A 52 -7.83 12.36 6.63
CA VAL A 52 -6.47 12.95 6.71
C VAL A 52 -5.43 12.09 5.98
N ASP A 53 -5.52 10.78 6.10
CA ASP A 53 -4.59 9.85 5.45
C ASP A 53 -4.70 9.95 3.92
N ASP A 54 -5.92 9.85 3.37
CA ASP A 54 -6.19 10.05 1.94
C ASP A 54 -5.70 11.43 1.44
N PHE A 55 -5.85 12.48 2.25
CA PHE A 55 -5.35 13.81 1.90
C PHE A 55 -3.83 13.84 1.75
N LEU A 56 -3.10 13.24 2.70
CA LEU A 56 -1.63 13.18 2.67
C LEU A 56 -1.13 12.27 1.55
N GLU A 57 -1.77 11.12 1.33
CA GLU A 57 -1.46 10.23 0.21
C GLU A 57 -1.67 10.93 -1.15
N THR A 58 -2.74 11.71 -1.28
CA THR A 58 -3.00 12.48 -2.50
C THR A 58 -1.87 13.47 -2.78
N MET A 59 -1.25 14.09 -1.76
CA MET A 59 -0.09 14.96 -1.97
C MET A 59 1.10 14.19 -2.55
N GLY A 60 1.35 12.97 -2.05
CA GLY A 60 2.39 12.09 -2.58
C GLY A 60 2.15 11.70 -4.05
N ILE A 61 0.91 11.38 -4.41
CA ILE A 61 0.52 11.07 -5.79
C ILE A 61 0.72 12.28 -6.71
N MET A 62 0.38 13.50 -6.25
CA MET A 62 0.65 14.72 -7.02
C MET A 62 2.14 14.91 -7.24
N ALA A 63 2.97 14.79 -6.19
CA ALA A 63 4.42 14.91 -6.29
C ALA A 63 5.00 13.89 -7.29
N ALA A 64 4.61 12.62 -7.17
CA ALA A 64 5.04 11.55 -8.07
C ALA A 64 4.65 11.84 -9.54
N ALA A 65 3.41 12.27 -9.79
CA ALA A 65 2.94 12.51 -11.15
C ALA A 65 3.68 13.69 -11.83
N LEU A 66 4.06 14.71 -11.07
CA LEU A 66 4.71 15.92 -11.59
C LEU A 66 6.25 15.87 -11.56
N GLN A 67 6.85 14.83 -10.96
CA GLN A 67 8.28 14.78 -10.64
C GLN A 67 8.71 15.97 -9.75
N PHE A 68 7.85 16.29 -8.79
CA PHE A 68 8.07 17.36 -7.82
C PHE A 68 8.35 16.79 -6.44
N ASP A 69 8.87 17.66 -5.57
CA ASP A 69 8.86 17.48 -4.14
C ASP A 69 7.79 18.38 -3.47
N CYS A 70 7.71 18.31 -2.14
CA CYS A 70 6.77 19.12 -1.37
C CYS A 70 7.06 20.62 -1.49
N SER A 71 8.34 21.00 -1.59
CA SER A 71 8.83 22.38 -1.60
C SER A 71 8.57 23.11 -2.90
N ASP A 72 8.39 22.38 -4.01
CA ASP A 72 7.94 22.94 -5.29
C ASP A 72 6.59 23.65 -5.16
N CYS A 73 5.70 23.13 -4.31
CA CYS A 73 4.35 23.67 -4.12
C CYS A 73 4.15 24.40 -2.78
N HIS A 74 4.82 23.95 -1.71
CA HIS A 74 4.61 24.45 -0.35
C HIS A 74 5.79 25.28 0.16
N ALA A 75 5.49 26.45 0.72
CA ALA A 75 6.50 27.38 1.20
C ALA A 75 7.33 26.75 2.33
N ASN A 76 8.66 26.76 2.17
CA ASN A 76 9.64 26.25 3.13
C ASN A 76 9.45 24.78 3.53
N ALA A 77 8.79 23.95 2.70
CA ALA A 77 8.68 22.53 2.99
C ALA A 77 10.07 21.87 3.02
N GLY A 78 10.25 20.91 3.94
CA GLY A 78 11.56 20.33 4.25
C GLY A 78 12.36 21.09 5.33
N THR A 79 11.78 22.14 5.92
CA THR A 79 12.39 22.92 7.01
C THR A 79 11.47 23.01 8.24
N ASP A 80 12.00 23.52 9.34
CA ASP A 80 11.26 23.86 10.57
C ASP A 80 10.31 25.07 10.40
N LYS A 81 10.44 25.82 9.30
CA LYS A 81 9.64 27.01 8.98
C LYS A 81 8.59 26.77 7.91
N VAL A 82 8.23 25.50 7.66
CA VAL A 82 7.23 25.13 6.66
C VAL A 82 5.88 25.81 6.94
N ASP A 83 5.31 26.42 5.90
CA ASP A 83 3.93 26.90 5.92
C ASP A 83 3.11 26.14 4.86
N TRP A 84 2.50 25.05 5.30
CA TRP A 84 1.63 24.23 4.47
C TRP A 84 0.41 24.99 3.96
N ALA A 85 -0.06 25.99 4.72
CA ALA A 85 -1.29 26.73 4.44
C ALA A 85 -1.07 27.87 3.44
N ALA A 86 0.13 28.45 3.39
CA ALA A 86 0.49 29.52 2.45
C ALA A 86 0.09 29.19 1.00
N ASP A 87 -0.34 30.22 0.29
CA ASP A 87 -0.66 30.14 -1.13
C ASP A 87 0.57 30.48 -1.96
N THR A 88 1.01 29.53 -2.78
CA THR A 88 2.00 29.75 -3.84
C THR A 88 1.31 29.73 -5.21
N PRO A 89 1.92 30.29 -6.26
CA PRO A 89 1.39 30.19 -7.62
C PRO A 89 1.15 28.73 -8.06
N ARG A 90 2.09 27.82 -7.74
CA ARG A 90 1.95 26.40 -8.07
C ARG A 90 0.83 25.73 -7.29
N LYS A 91 0.68 26.00 -5.99
CA LYS A 91 -0.43 25.46 -5.17
C LYS A 91 -1.79 25.92 -5.68
N ARG A 92 -1.92 27.19 -6.10
CA ARG A 92 -3.17 27.69 -6.72
C ARG A 92 -3.47 26.96 -8.03
N MET A 93 -2.46 26.73 -8.87
CA MET A 93 -2.62 25.94 -10.09
C MET A 93 -3.01 24.49 -9.78
N ALA A 94 -2.39 23.86 -8.78
CA ALA A 94 -2.72 22.50 -8.37
C ALA A 94 -4.20 22.37 -7.97
N ARG A 95 -4.78 23.36 -7.27
CA ARG A 95 -6.23 23.37 -6.97
C ARG A 95 -7.09 23.38 -8.24
N ASN A 96 -6.71 24.18 -9.24
CA ASN A 96 -7.42 24.21 -10.52
C ASN A 96 -7.34 22.85 -11.21
N MET A 97 -6.18 22.20 -11.18
CA MET A 97 -5.99 20.86 -11.75
C MET A 97 -6.80 19.80 -11.02
N VAL A 98 -6.87 19.83 -9.68
CA VAL A 98 -7.74 18.92 -8.90
C VAL A 98 -9.20 19.08 -9.33
N ASN A 99 -9.68 20.31 -9.45
CA ASN A 99 -11.06 20.58 -9.88
C ASN A 99 -11.29 20.09 -11.32
N MET A 100 -10.32 20.29 -12.21
CA MET A 100 -10.39 19.83 -13.60
C MET A 100 -10.49 18.29 -13.68
N VAL A 101 -9.57 17.57 -13.03
CA VAL A 101 -9.55 16.10 -13.04
C VAL A 101 -10.81 15.52 -12.40
N THR A 102 -11.24 16.09 -11.27
CA THR A 102 -12.50 15.70 -10.60
C THR A 102 -13.70 15.93 -11.51
N GLY A 103 -13.73 17.07 -12.21
CA GLY A 103 -14.77 17.40 -13.18
C GLY A 103 -14.81 16.44 -14.37
N ILE A 104 -13.65 16.09 -14.93
CA ILE A 104 -13.53 15.13 -16.03
C ILE A 104 -14.08 13.76 -15.61
N ASN A 105 -13.61 13.23 -14.47
CA ASN A 105 -14.06 11.94 -13.94
C ASN A 105 -15.56 11.91 -13.65
N LYS A 106 -16.09 12.98 -13.05
CA LYS A 106 -17.53 13.09 -12.78
C LYS A 106 -18.36 13.14 -14.05
N THR A 107 -17.93 13.94 -15.02
CA THR A 107 -18.72 14.25 -16.23
C THR A 107 -18.70 13.10 -17.23
N TYR A 108 -17.53 12.51 -17.47
CA TYR A 108 -17.34 11.57 -18.58
C TYR A 108 -17.21 10.11 -18.13
N PHE A 109 -16.92 9.86 -16.85
CA PHE A 109 -16.67 8.52 -16.33
C PHE A 109 -17.63 8.14 -15.20
N GLY A 110 -18.74 8.85 -15.05
CA GLY A 110 -19.76 8.56 -14.04
C GLY A 110 -19.25 8.66 -12.60
N GLY A 111 -18.23 9.49 -12.37
CA GLY A 111 -17.56 9.63 -11.07
C GLY A 111 -16.45 8.61 -10.81
N ARG A 112 -16.21 7.66 -11.72
CA ARG A 112 -15.06 6.76 -11.62
C ARG A 112 -13.76 7.51 -11.91
N GLN A 113 -12.73 7.26 -11.12
CA GLN A 113 -11.41 7.83 -11.33
C GLN A 113 -10.71 7.12 -12.50
N MET A 114 -10.82 7.68 -13.70
CA MET A 114 -10.18 7.17 -14.92
C MET A 114 -9.07 8.10 -15.42
N VAL A 115 -9.20 9.39 -15.15
CA VAL A 115 -8.18 10.41 -15.42
C VAL A 115 -7.54 10.82 -14.10
N THR A 116 -6.22 10.87 -14.06
CA THR A 116 -5.45 11.32 -12.90
C THR A 116 -4.38 12.33 -13.34
N CYS A 117 -3.63 12.88 -12.39
CA CYS A 117 -2.46 13.70 -12.69
C CYS A 117 -1.47 12.94 -13.59
N TRP A 118 -1.31 11.62 -13.36
CA TRP A 118 -0.41 10.75 -14.11
C TRP A 118 -0.78 10.68 -15.59
N THR A 119 -2.07 10.58 -15.93
CA THR A 119 -2.58 10.45 -17.29
C THR A 119 -2.00 11.50 -18.25
N CYS A 120 -1.76 12.72 -17.75
CA CYS A 120 -1.20 13.82 -18.54
C CYS A 120 0.26 14.11 -18.23
N HIS A 121 0.65 14.11 -16.95
CA HIS A 121 1.96 14.60 -16.53
C HIS A 121 3.08 13.57 -16.74
N ARG A 122 2.86 12.27 -16.50
CA ARG A 122 3.84 11.19 -16.72
C ARG A 122 5.26 11.53 -16.21
N ASN A 123 5.39 11.87 -14.91
CA ASN A 123 6.62 12.39 -14.27
C ASN A 123 7.18 13.68 -14.90
N ARG A 124 6.31 14.62 -15.29
CA ARG A 124 6.75 15.92 -15.81
C ARG A 124 5.95 17.05 -15.19
N ASP A 125 6.61 18.17 -14.95
CA ASP A 125 5.97 19.38 -14.47
C ASP A 125 4.92 19.93 -15.46
N ARG A 126 5.12 19.66 -16.75
CA ARG A 126 4.24 20.03 -17.84
C ARG A 126 3.92 18.81 -18.71
N PRO A 127 2.65 18.55 -19.06
CA PRO A 127 2.30 17.50 -20.00
C PRO A 127 2.96 17.69 -21.37
N LEU A 128 3.33 16.60 -22.03
CA LEU A 128 3.63 16.63 -23.48
C LEU A 128 2.32 16.64 -24.26
N THR A 129 2.23 17.48 -25.27
CA THR A 129 1.10 17.48 -26.22
C THR A 129 1.42 16.76 -27.52
N THR A 130 2.68 16.40 -27.75
CA THR A 130 3.15 15.64 -28.91
C THR A 130 4.15 14.58 -28.47
N PRO A 131 4.13 13.37 -29.06
CA PRO A 131 5.13 12.35 -28.78
C PRO A 131 6.53 12.79 -29.24
N ILE A 132 7.56 12.38 -28.51
CA ILE A 132 8.96 12.54 -28.95
C ILE A 132 9.34 11.38 -29.87
N MET A 133 10.35 11.58 -30.73
CA MET A 133 10.79 10.57 -31.70
C MET A 133 11.17 9.24 -31.05
N ASP A 134 11.73 9.26 -29.84
CA ASP A 134 12.12 8.05 -29.10
C ASP A 134 10.91 7.21 -28.67
N ILE A 135 9.77 7.84 -28.37
CA ILE A 135 8.51 7.13 -28.11
C ILE A 135 7.98 6.45 -29.38
N ILE A 136 8.25 7.03 -30.55
CA ILE A 136 7.74 6.55 -31.84
C ILE A 136 8.63 5.44 -32.43
N TYR A 137 9.96 5.62 -32.34
CA TYR A 137 10.94 4.78 -33.04
C TYR A 137 11.85 3.97 -32.11
N GLY A 138 11.82 4.23 -30.80
CA GLY A 138 12.60 3.51 -29.80
C GLY A 138 11.97 2.19 -29.37
N MET A 139 12.67 1.46 -28.48
CA MET A 139 12.10 0.29 -27.82
C MET A 139 10.98 0.74 -26.89
N PRO A 140 9.74 0.24 -27.03
CA PRO A 140 8.66 0.65 -26.15
C PRO A 140 8.95 0.22 -24.71
N PRO A 141 8.74 1.10 -23.71
CA PRO A 141 8.82 0.71 -22.31
C PRO A 141 7.72 -0.32 -22.01
N TYR A 142 8.06 -1.37 -21.26
CA TYR A 142 7.07 -2.32 -20.77
C TYR A 142 6.36 -1.73 -19.54
N GLU A 143 5.13 -1.25 -19.75
CA GLU A 143 4.23 -0.78 -18.69
C GLU A 143 3.05 -1.77 -18.61
N PRO A 144 2.98 -2.64 -17.59
CA PRO A 144 1.84 -3.54 -17.42
C PRO A 144 0.58 -2.76 -17.03
N ASP A 145 -0.59 -3.34 -17.29
CA ASP A 145 -1.86 -2.76 -16.88
C ASP A 145 -1.97 -2.66 -15.35
N ASP A 146 -2.54 -1.56 -14.85
CA ASP A 146 -2.78 -1.34 -13.40
C ASP A 146 -3.69 -2.43 -12.81
N VAL A 147 -4.62 -2.95 -13.61
CA VAL A 147 -5.53 -4.04 -13.22
C VAL A 147 -5.17 -5.29 -14.01
N ILE A 148 -4.47 -6.21 -13.35
CA ILE A 148 -4.14 -7.51 -13.91
C ILE A 148 -5.35 -8.43 -13.76
N VAL A 149 -6.01 -8.73 -14.87
CA VAL A 149 -7.09 -9.73 -14.90
C VAL A 149 -6.47 -11.10 -14.68
N GLN A 150 -6.93 -11.81 -13.64
CA GLN A 150 -6.50 -13.18 -13.40
C GLN A 150 -6.87 -14.05 -14.60
N ASN A 151 -5.88 -14.76 -15.14
CA ASN A 151 -6.13 -15.73 -16.19
C ASN A 151 -7.01 -16.86 -15.60
N PRO A 152 -8.20 -17.14 -16.14
CA PRO A 152 -9.08 -18.19 -15.63
C PRO A 152 -8.47 -19.60 -15.66
N LEU A 153 -7.43 -19.80 -16.47
CA LEU A 153 -6.69 -21.07 -16.60
C LEU A 153 -5.43 -21.11 -15.72
N ALA A 154 -5.05 -20.00 -15.07
CA ALA A 154 -3.93 -20.01 -14.14
C ALA A 154 -4.30 -20.71 -12.84
N ASP A 155 -3.33 -21.41 -12.27
CA ASP A 155 -3.45 -21.90 -10.89
C ASP A 155 -3.69 -20.72 -9.93
N SER A 156 -4.45 -20.96 -8.86
CA SER A 156 -4.56 -19.98 -7.78
C SER A 156 -3.19 -19.72 -7.15
N ALA A 157 -2.99 -18.52 -6.59
CA ALA A 157 -1.79 -18.20 -5.84
C ALA A 157 -1.50 -19.24 -4.74
N ASP A 158 -2.53 -19.68 -4.03
CA ASP A 158 -2.43 -20.72 -3.01
C ASP A 158 -1.94 -22.06 -3.59
N SER A 159 -2.48 -22.50 -4.73
CA SER A 159 -2.05 -23.74 -5.40
C SER A 159 -0.58 -23.67 -5.82
N ILE A 160 -0.12 -22.52 -6.32
CA ILE A 160 1.28 -22.31 -6.68
C ILE A 160 2.17 -22.37 -5.42
N LEU A 161 1.78 -21.70 -4.34
CA LEU A 161 2.52 -21.72 -3.08
C LEU A 161 2.54 -23.11 -2.46
N ASP A 162 1.43 -23.84 -2.48
CA ASP A 162 1.34 -25.21 -1.97
C ASP A 162 2.22 -26.17 -2.77
N LYS A 163 2.22 -26.08 -4.10
CA LYS A 163 3.13 -26.85 -4.97
C LYS A 163 4.58 -26.53 -4.65
N TYR A 164 4.91 -25.25 -4.41
CA TYR A 164 6.27 -24.85 -4.02
C TYR A 164 6.65 -25.41 -2.64
N ILE A 165 5.76 -25.31 -1.64
CA ILE A 165 5.95 -25.86 -0.30
C ILE A 165 6.17 -27.38 -0.36
N GLN A 166 5.36 -28.09 -1.15
CA GLN A 166 5.53 -29.52 -1.42
C GLN A 166 6.92 -29.80 -2.03
N ALA A 167 7.31 -29.07 -3.08
CA ALA A 167 8.57 -29.26 -3.77
C ALA A 167 9.80 -29.06 -2.88
N ILE A 168 9.74 -28.15 -1.90
CA ILE A 168 10.82 -27.93 -0.93
C ILE A 168 10.79 -28.88 0.27
N GLY A 169 9.90 -29.88 0.27
CA GLY A 169 9.81 -30.95 1.26
C GLY A 169 8.70 -30.79 2.31
N GLY A 170 7.67 -30.00 2.01
CA GLY A 170 6.43 -29.90 2.77
C GLY A 170 6.43 -28.87 3.90
N ALA A 171 5.23 -28.59 4.42
CA ALA A 171 4.99 -27.57 5.43
C ALA A 171 5.77 -27.80 6.73
N GLN A 172 5.91 -29.06 7.18
CA GLN A 172 6.67 -29.40 8.38
C GLN A 172 8.16 -29.09 8.23
N ARG A 173 8.76 -29.38 7.06
CA ARG A 173 10.17 -29.06 6.80
C ARG A 173 10.37 -27.54 6.73
N LEU A 174 9.45 -26.83 6.07
CA LEU A 174 9.46 -25.38 6.01
C LEU A 174 9.34 -24.76 7.41
N ALA A 175 8.41 -25.24 8.24
CA ALA A 175 8.23 -24.76 9.61
C ALA A 175 9.44 -25.03 10.53
N GLY A 176 10.25 -26.05 10.20
CA GLY A 176 11.49 -26.37 10.92
C GLY A 176 12.70 -25.50 10.55
N LEU A 177 12.59 -24.62 9.53
CA LEU A 177 13.69 -23.74 9.13
C LEU A 177 13.89 -22.62 10.16
N THR A 178 14.95 -22.75 10.96
CA THR A 178 15.32 -21.75 11.98
C THR A 178 16.40 -20.77 11.51
N SER A 179 17.08 -21.09 10.41
CA SER A 179 18.07 -20.22 9.77
C SER A 179 18.28 -20.58 8.30
N PHE A 180 18.66 -19.58 7.50
CA PHE A 180 19.08 -19.72 6.12
C PHE A 180 20.33 -18.87 5.88
N ALA A 181 21.28 -19.42 5.12
CA ALA A 181 22.41 -18.66 4.58
C ALA A 181 22.49 -18.95 3.07
N GLY A 182 22.55 -17.90 2.27
CA GLY A 182 22.66 -17.97 0.82
C GLY A 182 23.77 -17.06 0.34
N ARG A 183 24.63 -17.58 -0.53
CA ARG A 183 25.60 -16.78 -1.28
C ARG A 183 25.18 -16.71 -2.73
N GLY A 184 25.38 -15.55 -3.34
CA GLY A 184 25.10 -15.33 -4.75
C GLY A 184 25.94 -14.21 -5.31
N THR A 185 25.87 -14.04 -6.62
CA THR A 185 26.48 -12.90 -7.30
C THR A 185 25.36 -11.99 -7.76
N SER A 186 25.37 -10.73 -7.31
CA SER A 186 24.49 -9.70 -7.85
C SER A 186 24.91 -9.41 -9.28
N VAL A 187 23.99 -9.56 -10.23
CA VAL A 187 24.20 -9.14 -11.62
C VAL A 187 23.34 -7.92 -11.91
N GLY A 188 23.94 -6.90 -12.51
CA GLY A 188 23.21 -5.71 -12.94
C GLY A 188 22.10 -6.05 -13.94
N PHE A 189 21.00 -5.31 -13.87
CA PHE A 189 19.89 -5.42 -14.80
C PHE A 189 20.36 -5.30 -16.26
N GLY A 190 19.80 -6.11 -17.16
CA GLY A 190 20.13 -6.05 -18.59
C GLY A 190 21.52 -6.59 -18.96
N GLY A 191 22.19 -7.34 -18.08
CA GLY A 191 23.49 -7.94 -18.38
C GLY A 191 24.66 -6.96 -18.38
N PHE A 192 24.49 -5.79 -17.75
CA PHE A 192 25.50 -4.71 -17.71
C PHE A 192 26.82 -5.07 -17.00
N GLY A 193 26.94 -6.29 -16.44
CA GLY A 193 28.15 -6.75 -15.75
C GLY A 193 28.47 -5.93 -14.49
N GLY A 194 29.53 -6.32 -13.77
CA GLY A 194 29.92 -5.70 -12.50
C GLY A 194 29.43 -6.46 -11.26
N GLY A 195 29.69 -7.77 -11.21
CA GLY A 195 29.24 -8.66 -10.15
C GLY A 195 29.68 -8.22 -8.74
N GLY A 196 28.73 -8.15 -7.81
CA GLY A 196 28.99 -7.98 -6.37
C GLY A 196 28.69 -9.29 -5.64
N ASP A 197 29.51 -9.65 -4.65
CA ASP A 197 29.25 -10.83 -3.82
C ASP A 197 28.12 -10.52 -2.84
N VAL A 198 27.05 -11.29 -2.90
CA VAL A 198 25.92 -11.15 -1.98
C VAL A 198 25.91 -12.32 -1.02
N GLU A 199 25.91 -12.02 0.28
CA GLU A 199 25.59 -13.00 1.32
C GLU A 199 24.32 -12.58 2.07
N ILE A 200 23.31 -13.45 2.07
CA ILE A 200 22.07 -13.28 2.80
C ILE A 200 22.07 -14.29 3.94
N VAL A 201 21.95 -13.81 5.18
CA VAL A 201 21.83 -14.67 6.36
C VAL A 201 20.56 -14.28 7.11
N ALA A 202 19.73 -15.25 7.45
CA ALA A 202 18.54 -15.07 8.26
C ALA A 202 18.49 -16.12 9.37
N LYS A 203 18.00 -15.74 10.54
CA LYS A 203 17.79 -16.61 11.70
C LYS A 203 16.56 -16.14 12.49
N ALA A 204 15.71 -17.08 12.88
CA ALA A 204 14.54 -16.83 13.70
C ALA A 204 14.92 -16.24 15.08
N PRO A 205 14.05 -15.42 15.71
CA PRO A 205 12.78 -14.93 15.17
C PRO A 205 12.96 -13.85 14.10
N ASP A 206 13.81 -12.84 14.33
CA ASP A 206 13.83 -11.62 13.48
C ASP A 206 15.25 -11.13 13.16
N LYS A 207 16.21 -12.03 12.97
CA LYS A 207 17.59 -11.65 12.62
C LYS A 207 17.80 -11.85 11.12
N ARG A 208 18.10 -10.79 10.39
CA ARG A 208 18.48 -10.85 8.97
C ARG A 208 19.64 -9.90 8.68
N SER A 209 20.57 -10.35 7.86
CA SER A 209 21.65 -9.54 7.30
C SER A 209 21.73 -9.78 5.81
N THR A 210 22.10 -8.74 5.07
CA THR A 210 22.45 -8.83 3.65
C THR A 210 23.74 -8.04 3.47
N ILE A 211 24.76 -8.73 2.98
CA ILE A 211 26.10 -8.21 2.71
C ILE A 211 26.19 -8.13 1.19
N ILE A 212 26.58 -6.98 0.65
CA ILE A 212 26.76 -6.68 -0.79
C ILE A 212 28.09 -5.97 -0.95
#